data_AF-A0A813KV31-F1
#
_entry.id   AF-A0A813KV31-F1
#
_cell.length_a   1.000
_cell.length_b   1.000
_cell.length_c   1.000
_cell.angle_alpha   90.00
_cell.angle_beta   90.00
_cell.angle_gamma   90.00
#
_symmetry.space_group_name_H-M   'P 1'
#
loop_
_entity.id
_entity.type
_entity.pdbx_description
1 polymer ?
#
loop_
_entity_poly.entity_id
_entity_poly.type
_entity_poly.pdbx_seq_one_letter_code
_entity_poly.pdbx_strand_id
1 'polypeptide(L)'
;MAAIKQFFSLRKPGSEGHARLADQDQLDATLHQFKPRLGNLAQKAISIFSIILIPLFTFFLPFWSYLLNDVMTPDLYGKYGLCDVNASAVNCGSPYASTKLTYAEMVEEQNLLAHRTDADGNLWACGCEQGWLADWVCPLNLPSEDRPPSQPDYFSISYFIATAPGTGAMAAVSVWGVISYWIMGPGSLSFWQHVVHGSDVVHAEQCDNMSWGYWLSTITLFIFQITFGFFLMNPVCIVPWLHTLVVTTFIVAAVIHFLTIAVIGMYNTGLNTTDSKIIVTMVLIAVIPLLTTVVVPSASWPGNFGLYAFYYAECLGLSVGFNIPSVLFLTTGQL
;
A
#
# COMPACT_ATOMS: atom_id res chain seq x y z
N MET A 1 -20.24 28.91 -4.53
CA MET A 1 -21.22 29.42 -5.52
C MET A 1 -21.40 30.94 -5.53
N ALA A 2 -21.44 31.62 -4.37
CA ALA A 2 -21.58 33.10 -4.32
C ALA A 2 -20.43 33.87 -5.02
N ALA A 3 -19.18 33.42 -4.85
CA ALA A 3 -18.02 34.01 -5.53
C ALA A 3 -18.06 33.84 -7.07
N ILE A 4 -18.62 32.72 -7.57
CA ILE A 4 -18.79 32.48 -9.01
C ILE A 4 -19.85 33.42 -9.59
N LYS A 5 -20.93 33.72 -8.85
CA LYS A 5 -21.93 34.71 -9.28
C LYS A 5 -21.35 36.14 -9.36
N GLN A 6 -20.44 36.49 -8.46
CA GLN A 6 -19.75 37.79 -8.48
C GLN A 6 -18.75 37.89 -9.65
N PHE A 7 -18.11 36.78 -10.01
CA PHE A 7 -17.23 36.67 -11.19
C PHE A 7 -17.95 37.00 -12.51
N PHE A 8 -19.21 36.61 -12.65
CA PHE A 8 -20.00 36.89 -13.87
C PHE A 8 -20.64 38.28 -13.89
N SER A 9 -20.79 38.98 -12.76
CA SER A 9 -21.40 40.32 -12.75
C SER A 9 -20.44 41.45 -13.13
N LEU A 10 -19.12 41.21 -13.14
CA LEU A 10 -18.10 42.20 -13.52
C LEU A 10 -17.90 42.34 -15.04
N ARG A 11 -18.54 41.49 -15.85
CA ARG A 11 -18.43 41.51 -17.31
C ARG A 11 -19.55 42.34 -17.96
N LYS A 12 -19.66 43.64 -17.66
CA LYS A 12 -20.49 44.56 -18.46
C LYS A 12 -19.62 45.28 -19.50
N PRO A 13 -19.90 45.13 -20.82
CA PRO A 13 -19.14 45.79 -21.86
C PRO A 13 -19.63 47.24 -22.01
N GLY A 14 -18.90 48.22 -21.47
CA GLY A 14 -19.26 49.62 -21.69
C GLY A 14 -18.56 50.66 -20.80
N SER A 15 -17.21 50.76 -20.86
CA SER A 15 -16.46 52.01 -20.68
C SER A 15 -14.96 51.77 -20.90
N GLU A 16 -14.33 52.62 -21.69
CA GLU A 16 -13.05 52.39 -22.37
C GLU A 16 -11.83 52.83 -21.55
N GLY A 17 -10.71 52.10 -21.71
CA GLY A 17 -9.36 52.63 -21.48
C GLY A 17 -8.69 52.27 -20.16
N HIS A 18 -9.03 52.98 -19.08
CA HIS A 18 -8.20 53.00 -17.86
C HIS A 18 -8.66 52.08 -16.72
N ALA A 19 -9.90 51.59 -16.73
CA ALA A 19 -10.38 50.64 -15.72
C ALA A 19 -9.86 49.19 -15.93
N ARG A 20 -9.34 48.86 -17.13
CA ARG A 20 -8.93 47.48 -17.46
C ARG A 20 -7.64 47.01 -16.80
N LEU A 21 -6.71 47.90 -16.47
CA LEU A 21 -5.44 47.52 -15.82
C LEU A 21 -5.65 47.22 -14.33
N ALA A 22 -6.43 48.04 -13.62
CA ALA A 22 -6.74 47.82 -12.21
C ALA A 22 -7.56 46.53 -11.98
N ASP A 23 -8.50 46.21 -12.87
CA ASP A 23 -9.27 44.96 -12.80
C ASP A 23 -8.40 43.71 -13.07
N GLN A 24 -7.34 43.84 -13.88
CA GLN A 24 -6.46 42.72 -14.19
C GLN A 24 -5.48 42.43 -13.04
N ASP A 25 -4.92 43.46 -12.42
CA ASP A 25 -4.07 43.31 -11.22
C ASP A 25 -4.89 42.73 -10.04
N GLN A 26 -6.15 43.14 -9.90
CA GLN A 26 -7.04 42.62 -8.86
C GLN A 26 -7.48 41.18 -9.16
N LEU A 27 -7.67 40.82 -10.44
CA LEU A 27 -7.95 39.46 -10.87
C LEU A 27 -6.75 38.53 -10.62
N ASP A 28 -5.53 38.97 -10.96
CA ASP A 28 -4.30 38.20 -10.76
C ASP A 28 -3.99 38.02 -9.28
N ALA A 29 -4.19 39.05 -8.45
CA ALA A 29 -4.09 38.94 -6.99
C ALA A 29 -5.12 37.94 -6.42
N THR A 30 -6.34 37.96 -6.94
CA THR A 30 -7.40 37.03 -6.54
C THR A 30 -7.05 35.60 -6.96
N LEU A 31 -6.60 35.38 -8.21
CA LEU A 31 -6.14 34.07 -8.72
C LEU A 31 -4.94 33.54 -7.92
N HIS A 32 -3.98 34.40 -7.58
CA HIS A 32 -2.85 34.04 -6.72
C HIS A 32 -3.29 33.62 -5.31
N GLN A 33 -4.38 34.18 -4.79
CA GLN A 33 -4.93 33.80 -3.50
C GLN A 33 -5.77 32.51 -3.56
N PHE A 34 -6.46 32.25 -4.67
CA PHE A 34 -7.31 31.07 -4.85
C PHE A 34 -6.54 29.81 -5.25
N LYS A 35 -5.49 29.92 -6.06
CA LYS A 35 -4.65 28.79 -6.52
C LYS A 35 -4.09 27.92 -5.37
N PRO A 36 -3.50 28.48 -4.29
CA PRO A 36 -3.00 27.68 -3.17
C PRO A 36 -4.14 27.01 -2.38
N ARG A 37 -5.31 27.66 -2.27
CA ARG A 37 -6.48 27.07 -1.59
C ARG A 37 -7.06 25.89 -2.37
N LEU A 38 -7.17 26.00 -3.69
CA LEU A 38 -7.67 24.93 -4.54
C LEU A 38 -6.68 23.75 -4.57
N GLY A 39 -5.38 24.04 -4.62
CA GLY A 39 -4.31 23.04 -4.53
C GLY A 39 -4.36 22.26 -3.21
N ASN A 40 -4.54 22.96 -2.10
CA ASN A 40 -4.63 22.33 -0.77
C ASN A 40 -5.87 21.43 -0.64
N LEU A 41 -7.04 21.87 -1.14
CA LEU A 41 -8.26 21.02 -1.11
C LEU A 41 -8.08 19.74 -1.94
N ALA A 42 -7.49 19.86 -3.14
CA ALA A 42 -7.23 18.70 -3.99
C ALA A 42 -6.25 17.73 -3.30
N GLN A 43 -5.13 18.22 -2.77
CA GLN A 43 -4.17 17.39 -2.03
C GLN A 43 -4.84 16.68 -0.85
N LYS A 44 -5.66 17.39 -0.06
CA LYS A 44 -6.40 16.78 1.07
C LYS A 44 -7.33 15.68 0.61
N ALA A 45 -8.08 15.92 -0.46
CA ALA A 45 -8.97 14.91 -1.04
C ALA A 45 -8.20 13.67 -1.48
N ILE A 46 -7.05 13.84 -2.15
CA ILE A 46 -6.25 12.70 -2.62
C ILE A 46 -5.57 11.97 -1.44
N SER A 47 -5.08 12.68 -0.41
CA SER A 47 -4.56 12.07 0.81
C SER A 47 -5.62 11.23 1.54
N ILE A 48 -6.84 11.75 1.69
CA ILE A 48 -7.97 11.00 2.29
C ILE A 48 -8.29 9.78 1.42
N PHE A 49 -8.36 9.97 0.10
CA PHE A 49 -8.62 8.88 -0.83
C PHE A 49 -7.59 7.76 -0.71
N SER A 50 -6.29 8.08 -0.63
CA SER A 50 -5.22 7.10 -0.43
C SER A 50 -5.28 6.38 0.91
N ILE A 51 -5.60 7.10 1.99
CA ILE A 51 -5.79 6.53 3.33
C ILE A 51 -6.90 5.48 3.31
N ILE A 52 -7.93 5.67 2.50
CA ILE A 52 -9.06 4.74 2.40
C ILE A 52 -8.78 3.61 1.39
N LEU A 53 -8.22 3.96 0.23
CA LEU A 53 -8.08 3.04 -0.89
C LEU A 53 -7.09 1.91 -0.61
N ILE A 54 -5.93 2.19 -0.02
CA ILE A 54 -4.91 1.16 0.24
C ILE A 54 -5.42 0.10 1.22
N PRO A 55 -5.98 0.45 2.39
CA PRO A 55 -6.58 -0.55 3.27
C PRO A 55 -7.75 -1.28 2.62
N LEU A 56 -8.64 -0.56 1.93
CA LEU A 56 -9.80 -1.17 1.28
C LEU A 56 -9.38 -2.17 0.19
N PHE A 57 -8.34 -1.87 -0.57
CA PHE A 57 -7.80 -2.81 -1.55
C PHE A 57 -7.12 -3.99 -0.85
N THR A 58 -6.15 -3.71 0.02
CA THR A 58 -5.30 -4.76 0.62
C THR A 58 -6.08 -5.70 1.52
N PHE A 59 -6.93 -5.22 2.43
CA PHE A 59 -7.69 -6.07 3.36
C PHE A 59 -8.78 -6.90 2.66
N PHE A 60 -9.31 -6.43 1.53
CA PHE A 60 -10.34 -7.15 0.78
C PHE A 60 -9.76 -8.00 -0.37
N LEU A 61 -8.44 -8.22 -0.47
CA LEU A 61 -7.85 -9.06 -1.52
C LEU A 61 -8.50 -10.45 -1.67
N PRO A 62 -8.81 -11.21 -0.60
CA PRO A 62 -9.57 -12.46 -0.71
C PRO A 62 -10.95 -12.26 -1.33
N PHE A 63 -11.66 -11.21 -0.91
CA PHE A 63 -12.98 -10.88 -1.47
C PHE A 63 -12.88 -10.47 -2.94
N TRP A 64 -11.89 -9.67 -3.31
CA TRP A 64 -11.65 -9.29 -4.70
C TRP A 64 -11.28 -10.50 -5.55
N SER A 65 -10.48 -11.42 -5.01
CA SER A 65 -10.13 -12.66 -5.70
C SER A 65 -11.37 -13.52 -5.94
N TYR A 66 -12.21 -13.72 -4.93
CA TYR A 66 -13.50 -14.41 -5.09
C TYR A 66 -14.39 -13.73 -6.13
N LEU A 67 -14.62 -12.43 -5.99
CA LEU A 67 -15.51 -11.68 -6.87
C LEU A 67 -15.01 -11.73 -8.33
N LEU A 68 -13.72 -11.51 -8.56
CA LEU A 68 -13.16 -11.41 -9.90
C LEU A 68 -13.03 -12.79 -10.54
N ASN A 69 -12.45 -13.77 -9.85
CA ASN A 69 -12.20 -15.09 -10.41
C ASN A 69 -13.48 -15.92 -10.54
N ASP A 70 -14.36 -15.90 -9.52
CA ASP A 70 -15.46 -16.88 -9.43
C ASP A 70 -16.83 -16.27 -9.79
N VAL A 71 -17.05 -14.97 -9.57
CA VAL A 71 -18.36 -14.34 -9.79
C VAL A 71 -18.44 -13.58 -11.10
N MET A 72 -17.46 -12.72 -11.38
CA MET A 72 -17.49 -11.82 -12.54
C MET A 72 -17.02 -12.50 -13.82
N THR A 73 -16.11 -13.48 -13.70
CA THR A 73 -15.52 -14.13 -14.87
C THR A 73 -15.41 -15.66 -14.76
N PRO A 74 -16.45 -16.38 -14.26
CA PRO A 74 -16.39 -17.82 -14.04
C PRO A 74 -16.06 -18.59 -15.32
N ASP A 75 -16.66 -18.18 -16.44
CA ASP A 75 -16.37 -18.79 -17.74
C ASP A 75 -14.92 -18.50 -18.16
N LEU A 76 -14.43 -17.27 -18.02
CA LEU A 76 -13.08 -16.89 -18.48
C LEU A 76 -11.99 -17.73 -17.81
N TYR A 77 -12.14 -18.02 -16.51
CA TYR A 77 -11.09 -18.66 -15.73
C TYR A 77 -11.23 -20.17 -15.64
N GLY A 78 -12.43 -20.68 -15.39
CA GLY A 78 -12.68 -22.12 -15.35
C GLY A 78 -12.82 -22.75 -16.74
N LYS A 79 -13.50 -22.10 -17.69
CA LYS A 79 -13.82 -22.68 -19.00
C LYS A 79 -12.78 -22.41 -20.08
N TYR A 80 -12.09 -21.26 -20.03
CA TYR A 80 -11.04 -20.93 -21.01
C TYR A 80 -9.61 -21.13 -20.47
N GLY A 81 -9.45 -21.77 -19.31
CA GLY A 81 -8.15 -22.30 -18.86
C GLY A 81 -7.17 -21.26 -18.33
N LEU A 82 -7.64 -20.14 -17.76
CA LEU A 82 -6.76 -19.22 -17.03
C LEU A 82 -6.49 -19.70 -15.59
N CYS A 83 -7.32 -20.60 -15.07
CA CYS A 83 -7.03 -21.43 -13.90
C CYS A 83 -7.30 -22.89 -14.29
N ASP A 84 -6.24 -23.66 -14.49
CA ASP A 84 -6.30 -25.02 -15.07
C ASP A 84 -5.56 -26.07 -14.23
N VAL A 85 -5.12 -25.70 -13.02
CA VAL A 85 -4.45 -26.65 -12.13
C VAL A 85 -5.49 -27.61 -11.58
N ASN A 86 -5.22 -28.90 -11.72
CA ASN A 86 -6.08 -29.94 -11.16
C ASN A 86 -6.13 -29.79 -9.62
N ALA A 87 -7.33 -29.60 -9.07
CA ALA A 87 -7.55 -29.42 -7.65
C ALA A 87 -6.97 -30.56 -6.80
N SER A 88 -7.01 -31.81 -7.26
CA SER A 88 -6.46 -32.95 -6.49
C SER A 88 -4.93 -32.92 -6.40
N ALA A 89 -4.27 -32.17 -7.28
CA ALA A 89 -2.81 -31.99 -7.28
C ALA A 89 -2.36 -30.80 -6.41
N VAL A 90 -3.28 -30.11 -5.76
CA VAL A 90 -2.98 -28.92 -4.95
C VAL A 90 -3.22 -29.24 -3.49
N ASN A 91 -2.22 -28.97 -2.65
CA ASN A 91 -2.38 -29.01 -1.21
C ASN A 91 -2.62 -27.60 -0.69
N CYS A 92 -3.60 -27.48 0.19
CA CYS A 92 -3.88 -26.24 0.89
C CYS A 92 -3.04 -26.15 2.16
N GLY A 93 -2.58 -24.93 2.48
CA GLY A 93 -2.11 -24.63 3.83
C GLY A 93 -3.23 -24.87 4.84
N SER A 94 -2.89 -25.52 5.96
CA SER A 94 -3.84 -25.82 7.04
C SER A 94 -3.32 -25.18 8.33
N PRO A 95 -4.20 -24.59 9.16
CA PRO A 95 -3.79 -24.09 10.47
C PRO A 95 -3.35 -25.25 11.38
N TYR A 96 -3.78 -26.47 11.09
CA TYR A 96 -3.35 -27.69 11.75
C TYR A 96 -2.16 -28.26 11.00
N ALA A 97 -0.94 -27.94 11.45
CA ALA A 97 0.33 -28.32 10.82
C ALA A 97 0.48 -29.84 10.52
N SER A 98 -0.35 -30.70 11.14
CA SER A 98 -0.34 -32.15 10.95
C SER A 98 -1.29 -32.66 9.86
N THR A 99 -2.15 -31.83 9.26
CA THR A 99 -3.14 -32.27 8.27
C THR A 99 -3.20 -31.29 7.11
N LYS A 100 -2.49 -31.60 6.02
CA LYS A 100 -2.66 -30.89 4.74
C LYS A 100 -3.94 -31.42 4.10
N LEU A 101 -4.91 -30.55 3.91
CA LEU A 101 -6.09 -30.85 3.10
C LEU A 101 -5.76 -30.60 1.63
N THR A 102 -6.22 -31.47 0.77
CA THR A 102 -6.22 -31.21 -0.67
C THR A 102 -7.18 -30.07 -0.98
N TYR A 103 -6.97 -29.40 -2.09
CA TYR A 103 -7.86 -28.33 -2.55
C TYR A 103 -9.30 -28.83 -2.74
N ALA A 104 -9.46 -30.06 -3.25
CA ALA A 104 -10.77 -30.69 -3.42
C ALA A 104 -11.52 -30.83 -2.09
N GLU A 105 -10.84 -31.29 -1.03
CA GLU A 105 -11.41 -31.42 0.31
C GLU A 105 -11.83 -30.05 0.87
N MET A 106 -11.02 -29.00 0.67
CA MET A 106 -11.35 -27.63 1.10
C MET A 106 -12.58 -27.07 0.39
N VAL A 107 -12.69 -27.28 -0.94
CA VAL A 107 -13.85 -26.84 -1.73
C VAL A 107 -15.11 -27.59 -1.31
N GLU A 108 -14.99 -28.89 -1.02
CA GLU A 108 -16.10 -29.71 -0.54
C GLU A 108 -16.58 -29.27 0.85
N GLU A 109 -15.65 -29.08 1.80
CA GLU A 109 -15.96 -28.62 3.17
C GLU A 109 -16.67 -27.25 3.18
N GLN A 110 -16.26 -26.35 2.28
CA GLN A 110 -16.87 -25.02 2.14
C GLN A 110 -18.11 -25.01 1.24
N ASN A 111 -18.51 -26.15 0.68
CA ASN A 111 -19.65 -26.30 -0.24
C ASN A 111 -19.53 -25.36 -1.47
N LEU A 112 -18.33 -25.24 -2.04
CA LEU A 112 -18.01 -24.36 -3.18
C LEU A 112 -17.98 -25.09 -4.54
N LEU A 113 -18.32 -26.39 -4.56
CA LEU A 113 -18.21 -27.27 -5.73
C LEU A 113 -18.92 -26.72 -6.98
N ALA A 114 -20.08 -26.07 -6.81
CA ALA A 114 -20.88 -25.56 -7.93
C ALA A 114 -20.21 -24.41 -8.70
N HIS A 115 -19.24 -23.71 -8.11
CA HIS A 115 -18.59 -22.54 -8.71
C HIS A 115 -17.21 -22.84 -9.32
N ARG A 116 -16.65 -24.02 -9.02
CA ARG A 116 -15.27 -24.38 -9.35
C ARG A 116 -15.14 -25.70 -10.09
N THR A 117 -16.16 -26.04 -10.86
CA THR A 117 -16.13 -27.16 -11.80
C THR A 117 -15.96 -26.65 -13.24
N ASP A 118 -15.13 -27.32 -14.02
CA ASP A 118 -14.99 -27.07 -15.45
C ASP A 118 -16.19 -27.64 -16.23
N ALA A 119 -16.18 -27.51 -17.55
CA ALA A 119 -17.26 -28.03 -18.40
C ALA A 119 -17.40 -29.56 -18.36
N ASP A 120 -16.36 -30.27 -17.95
CA ASP A 120 -16.30 -31.72 -17.82
C ASP A 120 -16.63 -32.20 -16.39
N GLY A 121 -16.91 -31.26 -15.48
CA GLY A 121 -17.24 -31.52 -14.08
C GLY A 121 -16.04 -31.72 -13.16
N ASN A 122 -14.81 -31.47 -13.62
CA ASN A 122 -13.61 -31.57 -12.78
C ASN A 122 -13.41 -30.30 -11.97
N LEU A 123 -12.90 -30.45 -10.75
CA LEU A 123 -12.53 -29.32 -9.91
C LEU A 123 -11.23 -28.67 -10.40
N TRP A 124 -11.28 -27.37 -10.62
CA TRP A 124 -10.11 -26.56 -10.96
C TRP A 124 -9.68 -25.71 -9.76
N ALA A 125 -8.37 -25.45 -9.70
CA ALA A 125 -7.74 -24.50 -8.81
C ALA A 125 -6.96 -23.49 -9.66
N CYS A 126 -6.73 -22.28 -9.13
CA CYS A 126 -5.75 -21.39 -9.73
C CYS A 126 -4.37 -21.75 -9.17
N GLY A 127 -3.35 -21.84 -10.02
CA GLY A 127 -1.95 -21.93 -9.64
C GLY A 127 -1.32 -20.58 -9.27
N CYS A 128 0.01 -20.57 -9.10
CA CYS A 128 0.78 -19.33 -9.03
C CYS A 128 0.64 -18.56 -10.36
N GLU A 129 0.46 -17.23 -10.28
CA GLU A 129 0.27 -16.32 -11.43
C GLU A 129 -0.99 -16.56 -12.27
N GLN A 130 -1.88 -17.46 -11.84
CA GLN A 130 -3.17 -17.71 -12.49
C GLN A 130 -4.29 -16.92 -11.83
N GLY A 131 -5.32 -16.57 -12.60
CA GLY A 131 -6.43 -15.74 -12.13
C GLY A 131 -6.27 -14.23 -12.38
N TRP A 132 -7.29 -13.47 -12.00
CA TRP A 132 -7.20 -12.00 -11.86
C TRP A 132 -6.41 -11.63 -10.61
N LEU A 133 -6.61 -12.39 -9.54
CA LEU A 133 -5.82 -12.45 -8.31
C LEU A 133 -5.59 -13.93 -8.00
N ALA A 134 -4.62 -14.27 -7.16
CA ALA A 134 -4.42 -15.66 -6.77
C ALA A 134 -5.62 -16.21 -5.95
N ASP A 135 -5.69 -17.53 -5.82
CA ASP A 135 -6.82 -18.25 -5.24
C ASP A 135 -7.18 -17.80 -3.81
N TRP A 136 -8.45 -17.56 -3.52
CA TRP A 136 -8.89 -17.12 -2.20
C TRP A 136 -9.25 -18.27 -1.26
N VAL A 137 -9.46 -19.49 -1.79
CA VAL A 137 -9.95 -20.63 -1.00
C VAL A 137 -8.85 -21.12 -0.06
N CYS A 138 -7.61 -21.20 -0.56
CA CYS A 138 -6.48 -21.60 0.27
C CYS A 138 -5.13 -21.09 -0.27
N PRO A 139 -4.14 -20.86 0.61
CA PRO A 139 -2.79 -20.56 0.17
C PRO A 139 -2.20 -21.84 -0.45
N LEU A 140 -1.88 -21.77 -1.74
CA LEU A 140 -1.49 -22.93 -2.52
C LEU A 140 -0.08 -23.39 -2.12
N ASN A 141 0.02 -24.60 -1.60
CA ASN A 141 1.25 -25.35 -1.60
C ASN A 141 1.24 -26.30 -2.79
N LEU A 142 1.93 -25.92 -3.86
CA LEU A 142 2.13 -26.85 -4.96
C LEU A 142 3.06 -27.98 -4.47
N PRO A 143 2.61 -29.24 -4.50
CA PRO A 143 3.42 -30.39 -4.13
C PRO A 143 4.43 -30.63 -5.25
N SER A 144 5.58 -29.96 -5.19
CA SER A 144 6.75 -30.40 -5.94
C SER A 144 7.77 -30.97 -4.96
N GLU A 145 8.18 -32.22 -5.19
CA GLU A 145 9.30 -32.87 -4.48
C GLU A 145 10.59 -32.03 -4.51
N ASP A 146 10.70 -31.07 -5.44
CA ASP A 146 11.85 -30.18 -5.61
C ASP A 146 11.70 -28.79 -4.93
N ARG A 147 10.59 -28.51 -4.22
CA ARG A 147 10.47 -27.22 -3.52
C ARG A 147 11.18 -27.26 -2.18
N PRO A 148 11.99 -26.25 -1.83
CA PRO A 148 12.55 -26.15 -0.50
C PRO A 148 11.40 -26.15 0.53
N PRO A 149 11.56 -26.80 1.69
CA PRO A 149 10.53 -26.96 2.74
C PRO A 149 10.09 -25.64 3.40
N SER A 150 10.37 -24.49 2.78
CA SER A 150 10.20 -23.15 3.32
C SER A 150 9.07 -22.36 2.67
N GLN A 151 8.21 -22.96 1.83
CA GLN A 151 7.03 -22.23 1.37
C GLN A 151 6.02 -22.11 2.51
N PRO A 152 5.54 -20.88 2.78
CA PRO A 152 4.67 -20.65 3.92
C PRO A 152 3.26 -21.19 3.68
N ASP A 153 2.73 -21.92 4.68
CA ASP A 153 1.35 -22.41 4.71
C ASP A 153 0.32 -21.30 5.03
N TYR A 154 0.61 -20.03 4.72
CA TYR A 154 -0.22 -18.88 5.07
C TYR A 154 -0.49 -17.97 3.87
N PHE A 155 -1.56 -17.19 3.95
CA PHE A 155 -1.84 -16.14 2.97
C PHE A 155 -0.87 -14.98 3.14
N SER A 156 -0.52 -14.36 2.01
CA SER A 156 0.25 -13.13 1.94
C SER A 156 -0.36 -12.22 0.86
N ILE A 157 -0.17 -10.91 0.98
CA ILE A 157 -0.49 -9.95 -0.09
C ILE A 157 0.23 -10.33 -1.38
N SER A 158 1.52 -10.69 -1.26
CA SER A 158 2.35 -11.09 -2.40
C SER A 158 1.78 -12.27 -3.17
N TYR A 159 1.11 -13.17 -2.47
CA TYR A 159 0.42 -14.30 -3.05
C TYR A 159 -0.78 -13.81 -3.88
N PHE A 160 -1.67 -13.00 -3.30
CA PHE A 160 -2.86 -12.50 -4.01
C PHE A 160 -2.54 -11.68 -5.25
N ILE A 161 -1.49 -10.85 -5.20
CA ILE A 161 -1.13 -9.95 -6.30
C ILE A 161 -0.16 -10.60 -7.30
N ALA A 162 0.13 -11.90 -7.19
CA ALA A 162 1.13 -12.58 -8.01
C ALA A 162 0.79 -12.63 -9.51
N THR A 163 -0.44 -12.32 -9.88
CA THR A 163 -0.89 -12.25 -11.27
C THR A 163 -0.55 -10.87 -11.87
N ALA A 164 -0.40 -10.78 -13.20
CA ALA A 164 -0.19 -9.49 -13.87
C ALA A 164 -1.29 -8.45 -13.54
N PRO A 165 -2.60 -8.78 -13.60
CA PRO A 165 -3.66 -7.83 -13.21
C PRO A 165 -3.58 -7.43 -11.73
N GLY A 166 -3.30 -8.37 -10.83
CA GLY A 166 -3.17 -8.12 -9.39
C GLY A 166 -2.01 -7.18 -9.07
N THR A 167 -0.85 -7.43 -9.68
CA THR A 167 0.33 -6.57 -9.58
C THR A 167 0.04 -5.17 -10.11
N GLY A 168 -0.59 -5.06 -11.29
CA GLY A 168 -0.98 -3.77 -11.87
C GLY A 168 -1.96 -2.98 -11.00
N ALA A 169 -2.94 -3.67 -10.41
CA ALA A 169 -3.89 -3.07 -9.47
C ALA A 169 -3.18 -2.57 -8.20
N MET A 170 -2.27 -3.37 -7.63
CA MET A 170 -1.46 -2.95 -6.48
C MET A 170 -0.59 -1.73 -6.80
N ALA A 171 0.03 -1.69 -7.98
CA ALA A 171 0.79 -0.54 -8.43
C ALA A 171 -0.10 0.72 -8.55
N ALA A 172 -1.28 0.58 -9.16
CA ALA A 172 -2.23 1.69 -9.31
C ALA A 172 -2.75 2.22 -7.97
N VAL A 173 -3.03 1.33 -7.01
CA VAL A 173 -3.52 1.72 -5.68
C VAL A 173 -2.41 2.36 -4.83
N SER A 174 -1.17 1.86 -4.94
CA SER A 174 -0.03 2.37 -4.18
C SER A 174 0.64 3.60 -4.79
N VAL A 175 0.35 3.94 -6.05
CA VAL A 175 1.01 5.05 -6.77
C VAL A 175 0.92 6.37 -6.02
N TRP A 176 -0.23 6.65 -5.41
CA TRP A 176 -0.39 7.90 -4.68
C TRP A 176 0.38 7.91 -3.36
N GLY A 177 0.44 6.78 -2.65
CA GLY A 177 1.31 6.65 -1.47
C GLY A 177 2.77 6.91 -1.83
N VAL A 178 3.25 6.34 -2.95
CA VAL A 178 4.61 6.57 -3.48
C VAL A 178 4.84 8.04 -3.82
N ILE A 179 3.92 8.66 -4.58
CA ILE A 179 4.01 10.06 -4.96
C ILE A 179 3.98 10.98 -3.72
N SER A 180 3.17 10.63 -2.72
CA SER A 180 3.03 11.39 -1.48
C SER A 180 4.34 11.48 -0.70
N TYR A 181 5.20 10.46 -0.74
CA TYR A 181 6.53 10.55 -0.13
C TYR A 181 7.41 11.64 -0.73
N TRP A 182 7.24 11.95 -2.01
CA TRP A 182 8.02 12.97 -2.70
C TRP A 182 7.41 14.36 -2.58
N ILE A 183 6.10 14.47 -2.80
CA ILE A 183 5.41 15.77 -2.83
C ILE A 183 5.16 16.28 -1.42
N MET A 184 4.68 15.39 -0.54
CA MET A 184 4.17 15.71 0.79
C MET A 184 4.97 15.08 1.91
N GLY A 185 6.11 14.49 1.56
CA GLY A 185 6.89 13.70 2.46
C GLY A 185 8.36 14.07 2.39
N PRO A 186 9.23 13.18 2.87
CA PRO A 186 10.63 13.49 3.13
C PRO A 186 11.46 13.76 1.88
N GLY A 187 10.93 13.42 0.69
CA GLY A 187 11.53 13.82 -0.58
C GLY A 187 11.41 15.32 -0.87
N SER A 188 10.52 16.04 -0.18
CA SER A 188 10.42 17.50 -0.27
C SER A 188 11.30 18.16 0.79
N LEU A 189 12.14 19.11 0.34
CA LEU A 189 12.93 19.93 1.26
C LEU A 189 12.04 20.73 2.21
N SER A 190 10.86 21.19 1.76
CA SER A 190 9.94 21.94 2.61
C SER A 190 9.37 21.09 3.75
N PHE A 191 9.05 19.83 3.47
CA PHE A 191 8.61 18.88 4.49
C PHE A 191 9.74 18.58 5.47
N TRP A 192 10.95 18.32 4.96
CA TRP A 192 12.12 18.07 5.80
C TRP A 192 12.33 19.24 6.76
N GLN A 193 12.37 20.46 6.23
CA GLN A 193 12.50 21.67 7.04
C GLN A 193 11.35 21.80 8.04
N HIS A 194 10.10 21.53 7.66
CA HIS A 194 8.97 21.62 8.58
C HIS A 194 9.10 20.66 9.78
N VAL A 195 9.30 19.37 9.51
CA VAL A 195 9.37 18.33 10.56
C VAL A 195 10.63 18.46 11.40
N VAL A 196 11.73 18.90 10.80
CA VAL A 196 13.05 18.93 11.42
C VAL A 196 13.39 20.27 12.08
N HIS A 197 12.86 21.40 11.57
CA HIS A 197 13.12 22.72 12.15
C HIS A 197 12.18 23.01 13.33
N GLY A 198 10.90 22.64 13.23
CA GLY A 198 9.89 23.12 14.18
C GLY A 198 9.84 24.65 14.29
N SER A 199 9.11 25.18 15.28
CA SER A 199 9.05 26.63 15.53
C SER A 199 10.31 27.20 16.20
N ASP A 200 11.08 26.36 16.89
CA ASP A 200 12.16 26.75 17.80
C ASP A 200 13.39 25.83 17.60
N VAL A 201 14.18 26.10 16.56
CA VAL A 201 15.34 25.28 16.17
C VAL A 201 16.48 25.41 17.18
N VAL A 202 16.92 24.30 17.78
CA VAL A 202 18.11 24.28 18.65
C VAL A 202 19.41 24.06 17.84
N HIS A 203 19.34 23.35 16.71
CA HIS A 203 20.51 22.96 15.89
C HIS A 203 20.29 23.16 14.37
N ALA A 204 20.51 24.39 13.88
CA ALA A 204 20.28 24.76 12.48
C ALA A 204 21.20 24.06 11.44
N GLU A 205 22.35 23.52 11.85
CA GLU A 205 23.29 22.83 10.94
C GLU A 205 22.79 21.44 10.49
N GLN A 206 21.98 20.76 11.31
CA GLN A 206 21.44 19.42 10.99
C GLN A 206 20.20 19.48 10.08
N CYS A 207 19.76 20.70 9.83
CA CYS A 207 18.54 21.09 9.18
C CYS A 207 18.77 21.46 7.70
N ASP A 208 20.03 21.51 7.27
CA ASP A 208 20.45 21.81 5.90
C ASP A 208 20.25 20.61 4.98
N ASN A 209 20.08 20.89 3.68
CA ASN A 209 20.00 19.90 2.60
C ASN A 209 21.30 19.08 2.41
N MET A 210 22.35 19.39 3.16
CA MET A 210 23.60 18.63 3.21
C MET A 210 23.75 17.82 4.50
N SER A 211 22.76 17.81 5.40
CA SER A 211 22.84 17.04 6.63
C SER A 211 22.84 15.54 6.34
N TRP A 212 23.54 14.78 7.19
CA TRP A 212 23.62 13.31 7.06
C TRP A 212 22.22 12.67 7.13
N GLY A 213 21.31 13.26 7.91
CA GLY A 213 19.94 12.80 8.07
C GLY A 213 19.11 12.95 6.81
N TYR A 214 19.23 14.10 6.14
CA TYR A 214 18.55 14.34 4.87
C TYR A 214 19.02 13.33 3.80
N TRP A 215 20.33 13.11 3.70
CA TRP A 215 20.89 12.13 2.77
C TRP A 215 20.47 10.69 3.11
N LEU A 216 20.51 10.29 4.38
CA LEU A 216 20.09 8.96 4.79
C LEU A 216 18.62 8.72 4.48
N SER A 217 17.73 9.68 4.78
CA SER A 217 16.31 9.57 4.45
C SER A 217 16.09 9.50 2.92
N THR A 218 16.80 10.31 2.13
CA THR A 218 16.68 10.29 0.66
C THR A 218 17.13 8.95 0.07
N ILE A 219 18.28 8.43 0.50
CA ILE A 219 18.83 7.15 0.01
C ILE A 219 17.91 5.99 0.38
N THR A 220 17.42 5.95 1.62
CA THR A 220 16.51 4.89 2.07
C THR A 220 15.15 4.94 1.36
N LEU A 221 14.63 6.14 1.04
CA LEU A 221 13.43 6.29 0.21
C LEU A 221 13.64 5.75 -1.21
N PHE A 222 14.80 6.05 -1.80
CA PHE A 222 15.15 5.55 -3.14
C PHE A 222 15.29 4.03 -3.16
N ILE A 223 15.99 3.45 -2.17
CA ILE A 223 16.10 1.99 -2.02
C ILE A 223 14.72 1.37 -1.86
N PHE A 224 13.87 1.93 -0.99
CA PHE A 224 12.49 1.47 -0.79
C PHE A 224 11.70 1.42 -2.11
N GLN A 225 11.78 2.46 -2.95
CA GLN A 225 10.99 2.49 -4.20
C GLN A 225 11.46 1.48 -5.23
N ILE A 226 12.78 1.34 -5.41
CA ILE A 226 13.34 0.35 -6.31
C ILE A 226 12.95 -1.06 -5.86
N THR A 227 13.11 -1.35 -4.58
CA THR A 227 12.82 -2.67 -4.02
C THR A 227 11.32 -2.95 -3.93
N PHE A 228 10.48 -1.93 -3.73
CA PHE A 228 9.02 -2.07 -3.89
C PHE A 228 8.63 -2.41 -5.34
N GLY A 229 9.27 -1.77 -6.33
CA GLY A 229 9.09 -2.15 -7.74
C GLY A 229 9.51 -3.59 -8.02
N PHE A 230 10.64 -4.04 -7.46
CA PHE A 230 11.05 -5.45 -7.56
C PHE A 230 10.09 -6.39 -6.85
N PHE A 231 9.52 -6.01 -5.71
CA PHE A 231 8.50 -6.81 -5.00
C PHE A 231 7.29 -7.06 -5.89
N LEU A 232 6.84 -6.05 -6.63
CA LEU A 232 5.74 -6.16 -7.60
C LEU A 232 6.08 -7.11 -8.76
N MET A 233 7.35 -7.22 -9.15
CA MET A 233 7.78 -8.09 -10.27
C MET A 233 8.16 -9.51 -9.85
N ASN A 234 8.38 -9.76 -8.56
CA ASN A 234 8.90 -11.03 -8.06
C ASN A 234 7.92 -11.64 -7.06
N PRO A 235 6.84 -12.29 -7.51
CA PRO A 235 5.91 -12.95 -6.62
C PRO A 235 6.57 -14.08 -5.83
N VAL A 236 6.15 -14.25 -4.58
CA VAL A 236 6.72 -15.23 -3.65
C VAL A 236 6.68 -16.66 -4.18
N CYS A 237 5.69 -16.98 -5.02
CA CYS A 237 5.47 -18.32 -5.51
C CYS A 237 6.36 -18.71 -6.72
N ILE A 238 7.09 -17.77 -7.33
CA ILE A 238 8.05 -18.03 -8.42
C ILE A 238 9.49 -18.09 -7.89
N VAL A 239 9.95 -17.04 -7.21
CA VAL A 239 11.32 -16.97 -6.66
C VAL A 239 11.29 -16.58 -5.18
N PRO A 240 10.97 -17.52 -4.26
CA PRO A 240 10.76 -17.21 -2.84
C PRO A 240 11.94 -16.51 -2.18
N TRP A 241 13.17 -16.95 -2.44
CA TRP A 241 14.36 -16.37 -1.82
C TRP A 241 14.62 -14.92 -2.25
N LEU A 242 14.41 -14.61 -3.54
CA LEU A 242 14.57 -13.27 -4.07
C LEU A 242 13.45 -12.38 -3.56
N HIS A 243 12.23 -12.88 -3.52
CA HIS A 243 11.08 -12.21 -2.92
C HIS A 243 11.37 -11.84 -1.46
N THR A 244 11.81 -12.79 -0.63
CA THR A 244 12.17 -12.53 0.78
C THR A 244 13.28 -11.48 0.90
N LEU A 245 14.33 -11.56 0.07
CA LEU A 245 15.41 -10.57 0.07
C LEU A 245 14.91 -9.16 -0.24
N VAL A 246 14.13 -9.03 -1.32
CA VAL A 246 13.57 -7.75 -1.78
C VAL A 246 12.60 -7.17 -0.76
N VAL A 247 11.70 -8.00 -0.22
CA VAL A 247 10.73 -7.60 0.81
C VAL A 247 11.42 -7.11 2.07
N THR A 248 12.39 -7.90 2.56
CA THR A 248 13.18 -7.51 3.74
C THR A 248 13.89 -6.18 3.50
N THR A 249 14.48 -6.00 2.31
CA THR A 249 15.21 -4.77 1.98
C THR A 249 14.29 -3.55 1.95
N PHE A 250 13.11 -3.63 1.31
CA PHE A 250 12.22 -2.47 1.26
C PHE A 250 11.61 -2.14 2.63
N ILE A 251 11.30 -3.16 3.45
CA ILE A 251 10.78 -2.95 4.80
C ILE A 251 11.83 -2.26 5.67
N VAL A 252 13.06 -2.79 5.69
CA VAL A 252 14.16 -2.20 6.45
C VAL A 252 14.44 -0.77 5.97
N ALA A 253 14.46 -0.54 4.66
CA ALA A 253 14.63 0.80 4.09
C ALA A 253 13.52 1.75 4.55
N ALA A 254 12.26 1.35 4.50
CA ALA A 254 11.12 2.16 4.96
C ALA A 254 11.20 2.46 6.47
N VAL A 255 11.56 1.48 7.29
CA VAL A 255 11.71 1.66 8.75
C VAL A 255 12.85 2.64 9.06
N ILE A 256 14.03 2.44 8.47
CA ILE A 256 15.17 3.35 8.68
C ILE A 256 14.81 4.76 8.20
N HIS A 257 14.14 4.89 7.06
CA HIS A 257 13.69 6.15 6.52
C HIS A 257 12.85 6.94 7.52
N PHE A 258 11.73 6.36 7.99
CA PHE A 258 10.81 7.02 8.91
C PHE A 258 11.39 7.27 10.29
N LEU A 259 12.14 6.31 10.84
CA LEU A 259 12.77 6.50 12.14
C LEU A 259 13.86 7.58 12.09
N THR A 260 14.61 7.70 10.98
CA THR A 260 15.60 8.77 10.81
C THR A 260 14.93 10.14 10.92
N ILE A 261 13.82 10.35 10.20
CA ILE A 261 13.06 11.61 10.23
C ILE A 261 12.53 11.89 11.64
N ALA A 262 11.91 10.90 12.26
CA ALA A 262 11.33 11.08 13.59
C ALA A 262 12.39 11.39 14.65
N VAL A 263 13.52 10.68 14.64
CA VAL A 263 14.64 10.88 15.58
C VAL A 263 15.25 12.25 15.43
N ILE A 264 15.52 12.69 14.20
CA ILE A 264 16.09 14.02 13.95
C ILE A 264 15.10 15.11 14.32
N GLY A 265 13.81 14.95 13.98
CA GLY A 265 12.75 15.83 14.44
C GLY A 265 12.76 15.96 15.97
N MET A 266 12.72 14.83 16.69
CA MET A 266 12.76 14.82 18.16
C MET A 266 14.03 15.44 18.73
N TYR A 267 15.17 15.26 18.07
CA TYR A 267 16.44 15.84 18.51
C TYR A 267 16.44 17.37 18.39
N ASN A 268 15.93 17.91 17.28
CA ASN A 268 15.99 19.35 17.00
C ASN A 268 14.92 20.19 17.70
N THR A 269 13.76 19.59 17.94
CA THR A 269 12.55 20.29 18.43
C THR A 269 12.08 19.77 19.80
N GLY A 270 12.76 18.75 20.33
CA GLY A 270 12.45 18.07 21.59
C GLY A 270 11.58 16.82 21.41
N LEU A 271 11.58 15.96 22.44
CA LEU A 271 10.89 14.65 22.44
C LEU A 271 9.35 14.73 22.31
N ASN A 272 8.77 15.94 22.33
CA ASN A 272 7.32 16.13 22.43
C ASN A 272 6.64 16.49 21.10
N THR A 273 7.34 16.44 19.96
CA THR A 273 6.70 16.79 18.68
C THR A 273 5.66 15.79 18.24
N THR A 274 4.49 16.33 17.86
CA THR A 274 3.35 15.55 17.39
C THR A 274 3.71 14.70 16.17
N ASP A 275 4.45 15.27 15.22
CA ASP A 275 4.79 14.61 13.95
C ASP A 275 5.69 13.40 14.15
N SER A 276 6.79 13.56 14.91
CA SER A 276 7.67 12.44 15.23
C SER A 276 6.95 11.34 15.99
N LYS A 277 6.02 11.69 16.90
CA LYS A 277 5.20 10.70 17.60
C LYS A 277 4.28 9.95 16.64
N ILE A 278 3.59 10.65 15.74
CA ILE A 278 2.75 10.03 14.71
C ILE A 278 3.58 9.05 13.89
N ILE A 279 4.75 9.47 13.40
CA ILE A 279 5.67 8.62 12.63
C ILE A 279 6.06 7.37 13.43
N VAL A 280 6.55 7.54 14.65
CA VAL A 280 6.97 6.41 15.50
C VAL A 280 5.81 5.47 15.78
N THR A 281 4.64 5.99 16.15
CA THR A 281 3.44 5.16 16.39
C THR A 281 3.05 4.38 15.14
N MET A 282 3.04 5.01 13.97
CA MET A 282 2.72 4.35 12.71
C MET A 282 3.75 3.27 12.34
N VAL A 283 5.04 3.54 12.50
CA VAL A 283 6.09 2.53 12.30
C VAL A 283 5.92 1.34 13.25
N LEU A 284 5.61 1.58 14.53
CA LEU A 284 5.38 0.51 15.50
C LEU A 284 4.15 -0.33 15.15
N ILE A 285 3.04 0.31 14.75
CA ILE A 285 1.82 -0.38 14.28
C ILE A 285 2.12 -1.23 13.04
N ALA A 286 3.00 -0.80 12.15
CA ALA A 286 3.40 -1.56 10.97
C ALA A 286 4.33 -2.75 11.30
N VAL A 287 5.33 -2.54 12.16
CA VAL A 287 6.41 -3.50 12.39
C VAL A 287 6.07 -4.56 13.44
N ILE A 288 5.43 -4.19 14.55
CA ILE A 288 5.17 -5.14 15.65
C ILE A 288 4.31 -6.32 15.19
N PRO A 289 3.17 -6.13 14.48
CA PRO A 289 2.37 -7.24 14.01
C PRO A 289 3.12 -8.14 13.03
N LEU A 290 3.91 -7.55 12.13
CA LEU A 290 4.71 -8.32 11.18
C LEU A 290 5.75 -9.20 11.90
N LEU A 291 6.53 -8.63 12.81
CA LEU A 291 7.47 -9.39 13.63
C LEU A 291 6.78 -10.47 14.45
N THR A 292 5.61 -10.16 15.01
CA THR A 292 4.81 -11.14 15.77
C THR A 292 4.45 -12.34 14.89
N THR A 293 4.01 -12.11 13.66
CA THR A 293 3.62 -13.19 12.73
C THR A 293 4.81 -13.98 12.18
N VAL A 294 6.01 -13.39 12.15
CA VAL A 294 7.23 -14.12 11.79
C VAL A 294 7.72 -15.01 12.93
N VAL A 295 7.60 -14.54 14.18
CA VAL A 295 8.08 -15.25 15.37
C VAL A 295 7.09 -16.29 15.88
N VAL A 296 5.79 -16.05 15.73
CA VAL A 296 4.72 -16.95 16.19
C VAL A 296 4.24 -17.81 15.02
N PRO A 297 4.49 -19.14 15.04
CA PRO A 297 4.05 -20.05 13.98
C PRO A 297 2.54 -19.97 13.74
N SER A 298 2.11 -20.14 12.48
CA SER A 298 0.69 -20.14 12.09
C SER A 298 -0.17 -21.09 12.94
N ALA A 299 0.36 -22.27 13.26
CA ALA A 299 -0.32 -23.29 14.08
C ALA A 299 -0.55 -22.89 15.55
N SER A 300 0.13 -21.86 16.05
CA SER A 300 -0.06 -21.36 17.42
C SER A 300 -1.26 -20.42 17.55
N TRP A 301 -1.85 -20.00 16.43
CA TRP A 301 -3.00 -19.11 16.41
C TRP A 301 -4.32 -19.90 16.42
N PRO A 302 -5.41 -19.34 16.98
CA PRO A 302 -6.69 -20.05 17.06
C PRO A 302 -7.35 -20.20 15.68
N GLY A 303 -7.63 -21.45 15.31
CA GLY A 303 -8.39 -21.80 14.10
C GLY A 303 -7.78 -21.23 12.83
N ASN A 304 -8.62 -20.77 11.90
CA ASN A 304 -8.18 -20.23 10.61
C ASN A 304 -7.42 -18.90 10.73
N PHE A 305 -7.38 -18.26 11.90
CA PHE A 305 -6.64 -16.99 12.06
C PHE A 305 -5.15 -17.16 11.74
N GLY A 306 -4.56 -18.32 12.04
CA GLY A 306 -3.16 -18.60 11.73
C GLY A 306 -2.80 -18.51 10.25
N LEU A 307 -3.74 -18.83 9.37
CA LEU A 307 -3.55 -18.72 7.92
C LEU A 307 -3.55 -17.26 7.44
N TYR A 308 -4.26 -16.37 8.13
CA TYR A 308 -4.43 -14.97 7.74
C TYR A 308 -3.61 -13.98 8.56
N ALA A 309 -3.05 -14.40 9.70
CA ALA A 309 -2.35 -13.52 10.63
C ALA A 309 -1.24 -12.73 9.94
N PHE A 310 -0.38 -13.43 9.17
CA PHE A 310 0.68 -12.80 8.39
C PHE A 310 0.14 -11.83 7.34
N TYR A 311 -0.85 -12.25 6.55
CA TYR A 311 -1.55 -11.38 5.59
C TYR A 311 -2.12 -10.11 6.23
N TYR A 312 -2.78 -10.20 7.39
CA TYR A 312 -3.32 -9.02 8.08
C TYR A 312 -2.20 -8.08 8.58
N ALA A 313 -1.09 -8.64 9.04
CA ALA A 313 0.08 -7.85 9.42
C ALA A 313 0.68 -7.12 8.22
N GLU A 314 0.77 -7.75 7.04
CA GLU A 314 1.17 -7.09 5.79
C GLU A 314 0.19 -5.98 5.39
N CYS A 315 -1.13 -6.25 5.47
CA CYS A 315 -2.17 -5.27 5.16
C CYS A 315 -2.02 -4.03 6.03
N LEU A 316 -1.85 -4.22 7.34
CA LEU A 316 -1.65 -3.14 8.29
C LEU A 316 -0.33 -2.39 8.01
N GLY A 317 0.76 -3.13 7.78
CA GLY A 317 2.09 -2.57 7.49
C GLY A 317 2.09 -1.67 6.26
N LEU A 318 1.55 -2.15 5.13
CA LEU A 318 1.45 -1.36 3.90
C LEU A 318 0.46 -0.19 4.06
N SER A 319 -0.71 -0.44 4.66
CA SER A 319 -1.73 0.59 4.90
C SER A 319 -1.19 1.76 5.71
N VAL A 320 -0.46 1.47 6.77
CA VAL A 320 0.10 2.50 7.65
C VAL A 320 1.32 3.13 6.97
N GLY A 321 2.27 2.33 6.48
CA GLY A 321 3.49 2.82 5.84
C GLY A 321 3.22 3.83 4.73
N PHE A 322 2.47 3.42 3.69
CA PHE A 322 2.15 4.27 2.54
C PHE A 322 1.38 5.54 2.88
N ASN A 323 0.73 5.59 4.04
CA ASN A 323 -0.09 6.72 4.43
C ASN A 323 0.56 7.63 5.48
N ILE A 324 1.80 7.38 5.94
CA ILE A 324 2.50 8.28 6.87
C ILE A 324 2.49 9.75 6.37
N PRO A 325 2.89 10.06 5.12
CA PRO A 325 2.89 11.46 4.64
C PRO A 325 1.49 12.05 4.57
N SER A 326 0.51 11.27 4.12
CA SER A 326 -0.89 11.69 4.03
C SER A 326 -1.48 12.01 5.40
N VAL A 327 -1.18 11.19 6.41
CA VAL A 327 -1.62 11.43 7.79
C VAL A 327 -0.98 12.70 8.32
N LEU A 328 0.34 12.85 8.20
CA LEU A 328 1.05 14.04 8.65
C LEU A 328 0.49 15.31 8.02
N PHE A 329 0.32 15.32 6.69
CA PHE A 329 -0.26 16.46 5.97
C PHE A 329 -1.65 16.84 6.48
N LEU A 330 -2.51 15.85 6.73
CA LEU A 330 -3.88 16.09 7.21
C LEU A 330 -3.91 16.54 8.68
N THR A 331 -2.99 16.07 9.52
CA THR A 331 -2.97 16.39 10.96
C THR A 331 -2.33 17.74 11.26
N THR A 332 -1.26 18.10 10.55
CA THR A 332 -0.53 19.35 10.82
C THR A 332 -1.05 20.51 9.99
N GLY A 333 -1.70 20.22 8.85
CA GLY A 333 -2.24 21.23 7.95
C GLY A 333 -1.17 22.11 7.29
N GLN A 334 0.11 21.74 7.39
CA GLN A 334 1.24 22.52 6.90
C GLN A 334 2.07 21.71 5.90
N LEU A 335 1.82 21.98 4.62
CA LEU A 335 2.73 21.78 3.49
C LEU A 335 2.55 22.90 2.47
#